data_AF-A0A096LTP2-F1
#
_entry.id   AF-A0A096LTP2-F1
#
_cell.length_a   1.000
_cell.length_b   1.000
_cell.length_c   1.000
_cell.angle_alpha   90.00
_cell.angle_beta   90.00
_cell.angle_gamma   90.00
#
_symmetry.space_group_name_H-M   'P 1'
#
loop_
_entity.id
_entity.type
_entity.pdbx_description
1 polymer ?
#
loop_
_entity_poly.entity_id
_entity_poly.type
_entity_poly.pdbx_seq_one_letter_code
_entity_poly.pdbx_strand_id
1 'polypeptide(L)'
;MTQQQENLKFLSHFKRKFIIHKGKRKQNTDSVQPSLYHIRTNGSALCTRTIQIGTDSSNLNSEFCFILKVPFESTDNQGIVYTWVGRAADPDEAKLAEDIMNSMFDDTYSKQVINEGEEPENFFWVGIGSQKEYDEDAEYMKYARLFRCSNEKGYFSVSEKCSDFCQDDLADDDIMLLDNGKEVYMWVGTQTSQVEIKLSLKACQMCNWVKNVMCDSCHLIHVDLSVNVSPALQVYIQHMRAKDSEYPRKLRLVRKGNEPHCFTRCFHAWGPFFSCENLV
;
A
#
# COMPACT_ATOMS: atom_id res chain seq x y z
N MET A 1 -1.16 -18.79 6.75
CA MET A 1 -1.18 -17.32 6.81
C MET A 1 -0.72 -16.82 5.47
N THR A 2 -1.50 -15.95 4.87
CA THR A 2 -1.18 -15.18 3.68
C THR A 2 -0.18 -14.07 4.03
N GLN A 3 0.67 -13.70 3.07
CA GLN A 3 1.71 -12.69 3.26
C GLN A 3 1.06 -11.33 3.57
N GLN A 4 1.63 -10.55 4.50
CA GLN A 4 1.11 -9.25 4.95
C GLN A 4 -0.24 -9.29 5.72
N GLN A 5 -0.84 -10.47 5.91
CA GLN A 5 -2.06 -10.65 6.72
C GLN A 5 -1.77 -11.38 8.05
N GLU A 6 -0.54 -11.26 8.55
CA GLU A 6 -0.14 -11.85 9.83
C GLU A 6 -0.81 -11.14 11.01
N ASN A 7 -1.19 -11.90 12.04
CA ASN A 7 -1.85 -11.31 13.20
C ASN A 7 -0.86 -10.56 14.11
N LEU A 8 -1.39 -9.61 14.90
CA LEU A 8 -0.58 -8.77 15.80
C LEU A 8 0.23 -9.57 16.83
N LYS A 9 -0.32 -10.71 17.30
CA LYS A 9 0.38 -11.59 18.26
C LYS A 9 1.65 -12.17 17.63
N PHE A 10 1.56 -12.61 16.38
CA PHE A 10 2.69 -13.11 15.61
C PHE A 10 3.73 -12.02 15.39
N LEU A 11 3.30 -10.84 14.92
CA LEU A 11 4.20 -9.69 14.69
C LEU A 11 4.95 -9.25 15.96
N SER A 12 4.31 -9.35 17.13
CA SER A 12 4.92 -8.95 18.41
C SER A 12 6.20 -9.72 18.75
N HIS A 13 6.37 -10.95 18.25
CA HIS A 13 7.57 -11.75 18.48
C HIS A 13 8.81 -11.20 17.78
N PHE A 14 8.65 -10.42 16.71
CA PHE A 14 9.73 -9.90 15.88
C PHE A 14 10.25 -8.54 16.34
N LYS A 15 9.63 -7.94 17.37
CA LYS A 15 10.06 -6.65 17.94
C LYS A 15 10.31 -5.57 16.88
N ARG A 16 9.36 -5.43 15.93
CA ARG A 16 9.40 -4.50 14.77
C ARG A 16 10.40 -4.84 13.67
N LYS A 17 11.13 -5.96 13.77
CA LYS A 17 12.09 -6.43 12.76
C LYS A 17 11.50 -7.56 11.91
N PHE A 18 10.35 -7.31 11.29
CA PHE A 18 9.69 -8.28 10.41
C PHE A 18 10.04 -7.97 8.94
N ILE A 19 10.79 -8.88 8.29
CA ILE A 19 11.34 -8.70 6.95
C ILE A 19 10.67 -9.65 5.97
N ILE A 20 10.22 -9.12 4.84
CA ILE A 20 9.55 -9.85 3.77
C ILE A 20 10.35 -9.70 2.48
N HIS A 21 10.81 -10.82 1.92
CA HIS A 21 11.50 -10.87 0.64
C HIS A 21 10.52 -11.16 -0.50
N LYS A 22 10.78 -10.60 -1.69
CA LYS A 22 10.06 -10.95 -2.93
C LYS A 22 10.65 -12.22 -3.53
N GLY A 23 9.80 -13.04 -4.15
CA GLY A 23 10.21 -14.25 -4.88
C GLY A 23 9.89 -15.57 -4.17
N LYS A 24 10.28 -16.70 -4.79
CA LYS A 24 10.03 -18.06 -4.30
C LYS A 24 11.31 -18.66 -3.72
N ARG A 25 11.23 -19.25 -2.52
CA ARG A 25 12.37 -19.89 -1.82
C ARG A 25 13.11 -20.98 -2.63
N LYS A 26 12.47 -21.56 -3.66
CA LYS A 26 13.04 -22.64 -4.50
C LYS A 26 13.72 -22.16 -5.79
N GLN A 27 13.68 -20.87 -6.12
CA GLN A 27 14.42 -20.33 -7.26
C GLN A 27 15.76 -19.79 -6.76
N ASN A 28 16.84 -20.55 -6.94
CA ASN A 28 18.20 -20.02 -6.90
C ASN A 28 18.33 -19.05 -8.07
N THR A 29 18.00 -17.79 -7.82
CA THR A 29 18.41 -16.69 -8.68
C THR A 29 19.73 -16.21 -8.13
N ASP A 30 20.81 -16.88 -8.52
CA ASP A 30 22.20 -16.46 -8.28
C ASP A 30 22.55 -15.15 -9.06
N SER A 31 21.55 -14.34 -9.38
CA SER A 31 21.74 -13.05 -10.02
C SER A 31 22.05 -12.02 -8.95
N VAL A 32 23.27 -11.54 -8.98
CA VAL A 32 23.82 -10.41 -8.21
C VAL A 32 23.07 -9.13 -8.63
N GLN A 33 21.85 -8.96 -8.10
CA GLN A 33 20.93 -7.88 -8.47
C GLN A 33 20.71 -6.93 -7.29
N PRO A 34 20.66 -5.61 -7.55
CA PRO A 34 20.29 -4.64 -6.54
C PRO A 34 18.90 -4.91 -5.95
N SER A 35 18.77 -4.78 -4.63
CA SER A 35 17.51 -5.02 -3.91
C SER A 35 17.15 -3.83 -3.04
N LEU A 36 15.93 -3.32 -3.23
CA LEU A 36 15.38 -2.23 -2.44
C LEU A 36 14.35 -2.74 -1.42
N TYR A 37 14.46 -2.28 -0.19
CA TYR A 37 13.53 -2.58 0.91
C TYR A 37 12.90 -1.29 1.42
N HIS A 38 11.60 -1.32 1.63
CA HIS A 38 10.84 -0.20 2.18
C HIS A 38 10.35 -0.54 3.58
N ILE A 39 10.71 0.32 4.54
CA ILE A 39 10.29 0.22 5.93
C ILE A 39 9.10 1.14 6.13
N ARG A 40 7.97 0.58 6.59
CA ARG A 40 6.75 1.35 6.81
C ARG A 40 6.01 0.83 8.03
N THR A 41 5.50 1.75 8.84
CA THR A 41 4.62 1.48 9.97
C THR A 41 3.19 1.92 9.66
N ASN A 42 2.26 0.98 9.56
CA ASN A 42 0.84 1.29 9.38
C ASN A 42 0.10 1.30 10.72
N GLY A 43 -0.24 2.48 11.23
CA GLY A 43 -1.02 2.63 12.45
C GLY A 43 -0.21 2.39 13.72
N SER A 44 -0.04 1.14 14.15
CA SER A 44 0.70 0.79 15.37
C SER A 44 2.14 0.39 15.06
N ALA A 45 3.07 0.68 15.97
CA ALA A 45 4.46 0.21 15.90
C ALA A 45 4.56 -1.32 15.72
N LEU A 46 3.59 -2.10 16.19
CA LEU A 46 3.55 -3.56 15.99
C LEU A 46 3.35 -3.97 14.53
N CYS A 47 2.81 -3.09 13.70
CA CYS A 47 2.59 -3.29 12.27
C CYS A 47 3.74 -2.75 11.41
N THR A 48 4.93 -2.52 12.01
CA THR A 48 6.11 -2.14 11.23
C THR A 48 6.56 -3.33 10.39
N ARG A 49 6.69 -3.12 9.07
CA ARG A 49 7.22 -4.13 8.14
C ARG A 49 8.34 -3.57 7.30
N THR A 50 9.29 -4.43 6.97
CA THR A 50 10.32 -4.19 5.97
C THR A 50 10.07 -5.10 4.79
N ILE A 51 9.66 -4.53 3.66
CA ILE A 51 9.27 -5.34 2.50
C ILE A 51 10.19 -5.01 1.32
N GLN A 52 10.72 -6.05 0.69
CA GLN A 52 11.45 -5.91 -0.57
C GLN A 52 10.49 -5.43 -1.66
N ILE A 53 10.82 -4.32 -2.31
CA ILE A 53 10.03 -3.71 -3.38
C ILE A 53 10.80 -3.75 -4.71
N GLY A 54 10.19 -3.24 -5.78
CA GLY A 54 10.92 -3.09 -7.04
C GLY A 54 12.04 -2.07 -6.86
N THR A 55 13.23 -2.40 -7.36
CA THR A 55 14.38 -1.50 -7.33
C THR A 55 14.20 -0.42 -8.40
N ASP A 56 13.48 0.65 -8.03
CA ASP A 56 13.22 1.83 -8.85
C ASP A 56 13.14 3.05 -7.92
N SER A 57 13.76 4.15 -8.31
CA SER A 57 13.78 5.40 -7.54
C SER A 57 12.41 6.04 -7.41
N SER A 58 11.48 5.79 -8.34
CA SER A 58 10.09 6.29 -8.23
C SER A 58 9.33 5.73 -7.02
N ASN A 59 9.85 4.67 -6.39
CA ASN A 59 9.26 4.09 -5.19
C ASN A 59 9.77 4.75 -3.90
N LEU A 60 10.77 5.63 -3.96
CA LEU A 60 11.23 6.38 -2.80
C LEU A 60 10.13 7.32 -2.30
N ASN A 61 10.23 7.72 -1.05
CA ASN A 61 9.37 8.72 -0.48
C ASN A 61 10.04 9.42 0.70
N SER A 62 10.00 10.75 0.73
CA SER A 62 10.68 11.57 1.73
C SER A 62 10.25 11.32 3.19
N GLU A 63 9.09 10.72 3.44
CA GLU A 63 8.57 10.43 4.78
C GLU A 63 8.96 9.03 5.30
N PHE A 64 9.65 8.21 4.49
CA PHE A 64 10.02 6.84 4.88
C PHE A 64 11.52 6.58 4.80
N CYS A 65 11.92 5.43 5.35
CA CYS A 65 13.28 4.91 5.25
C CYS A 65 13.33 3.71 4.32
N PHE A 66 14.43 3.60 3.58
CA PHE A 66 14.67 2.54 2.62
C PHE A 66 16.04 1.92 2.83
N ILE A 67 16.17 0.63 2.51
CA ILE A 67 17.47 -0.06 2.50
C ILE A 67 17.74 -0.52 1.06
N LEU A 68 18.82 -0.03 0.46
CA LEU A 68 19.27 -0.41 -0.87
C LEU A 68 20.53 -1.27 -0.77
N LYS A 69 20.43 -2.53 -1.15
CA LYS A 69 21.58 -3.42 -1.34
C LYS A 69 22.09 -3.28 -2.78
N VAL A 70 23.33 -2.85 -2.95
CA VAL A 70 24.04 -2.80 -4.24
C VAL A 70 25.20 -3.81 -4.18
N PRO A 71 25.03 -5.01 -4.74
CA PRO A 71 26.06 -6.03 -4.68
C PRO A 71 27.20 -5.78 -5.68
N PHE A 72 28.41 -6.23 -5.35
CA PHE A 72 29.58 -6.20 -6.25
C PHE A 72 29.97 -7.62 -6.66
N GLU A 73 30.61 -7.78 -7.83
CA GLU A 73 31.12 -9.07 -8.31
C GLU A 73 32.49 -9.48 -7.71
N SER A 74 32.95 -8.77 -6.67
CA SER A 74 34.26 -9.01 -6.04
C SER A 74 34.22 -10.06 -4.90
N THR A 75 35.32 -10.79 -4.73
CA THR A 75 35.47 -11.81 -3.66
C THR A 75 35.69 -11.22 -2.27
N ASP A 76 36.26 -10.01 -2.19
CA ASP A 76 36.72 -9.40 -0.93
C ASP A 76 35.68 -8.46 -0.30
N ASN A 77 34.71 -7.99 -1.11
CA ASN A 77 33.61 -7.13 -0.68
C ASN A 77 32.36 -7.55 -1.46
N GLN A 78 31.31 -7.98 -0.76
CA GLN A 78 30.08 -8.46 -1.42
C GLN A 78 29.21 -7.32 -1.96
N GLY A 79 29.50 -6.07 -1.58
CA GLY A 79 28.75 -4.91 -2.02
C GLY A 79 28.65 -3.80 -0.98
N ILE A 80 27.82 -2.82 -1.29
CA ILE A 80 27.45 -1.75 -0.37
C ILE A 80 25.95 -1.79 -0.10
N VAL A 81 25.58 -1.54 1.16
CA VAL A 81 24.20 -1.43 1.61
C VAL A 81 24.00 -0.02 2.14
N TYR A 82 23.05 0.68 1.54
CA TYR A 82 22.65 2.02 1.94
C TYR A 82 21.38 1.95 2.77
N THR A 83 21.36 2.61 3.93
CA THR A 83 20.13 3.02 4.59
C THR A 83 19.85 4.46 4.16
N TRP A 84 18.88 4.64 3.28
CA TRP A 84 18.42 5.96 2.85
C TRP A 84 17.34 6.45 3.81
N VAL A 85 17.55 7.62 4.39
CA VAL A 85 16.65 8.26 5.34
C VAL A 85 16.02 9.46 4.66
N GLY A 86 14.71 9.38 4.43
CA GLY A 86 13.93 10.48 3.87
C GLY A 86 14.00 11.71 4.78
N ARG A 87 13.99 12.91 4.20
CA ARG A 87 14.15 14.17 4.95
C ARG A 87 13.02 14.44 5.96
N ALA A 88 11.86 13.83 5.76
CA ALA A 88 10.69 13.93 6.62
C ALA A 88 10.41 12.63 7.41
N ALA A 89 11.30 11.64 7.34
CA ALA A 89 11.14 10.38 8.05
C ALA A 89 11.23 10.57 9.57
N ASP A 90 10.49 9.74 10.31
CA ASP A 90 10.51 9.74 11.76
C ASP A 90 11.90 9.28 12.29
N PRO A 91 12.55 10.00 13.22
CA PRO A 91 13.86 9.62 13.76
C PRO A 91 13.90 8.21 14.40
N ASP A 92 12.80 7.76 15.00
CA ASP A 92 12.70 6.40 15.56
C ASP A 92 12.65 5.35 14.44
N GLU A 93 12.05 5.67 13.29
CA GLU A 93 12.08 4.82 12.10
C GLU A 93 13.46 4.80 11.44
N ALA A 94 14.15 5.93 11.38
CA ALA A 94 15.53 6.00 10.87
C ALA A 94 16.48 5.12 11.70
N LYS A 95 16.40 5.20 13.02
CA LYS A 95 17.18 4.33 13.93
C LYS A 95 16.81 2.85 13.75
N LEU A 96 15.52 2.56 13.60
CA LEU A 96 15.05 1.20 13.34
C LEU A 96 15.58 0.67 11.99
N ALA A 97 15.64 1.52 10.96
CA ALA A 97 16.17 1.16 9.65
C ALA A 97 17.65 0.79 9.71
N GLU A 98 18.45 1.58 10.42
CA GLU A 98 19.85 1.26 10.69
C GLU A 98 20.01 -0.07 11.44
N ASP A 99 19.20 -0.29 12.48
CA ASP A 99 19.17 -1.53 13.26
C ASP A 99 18.76 -2.76 12.43
N ILE A 100 17.87 -2.57 11.44
CA ILE A 100 17.44 -3.62 10.52
C ILE A 100 18.54 -3.92 9.52
N MET A 101 19.16 -2.91 8.91
CA MET A 101 20.31 -3.05 8.01
C MET A 101 21.43 -3.84 8.71
N ASN A 102 21.81 -3.44 9.93
CA ASN A 102 22.88 -4.09 10.69
C ASN A 102 22.57 -5.55 11.05
N SER A 103 21.28 -5.87 11.25
CA SER A 103 20.86 -7.24 11.56
C SER A 103 20.68 -8.10 10.30
N MET A 104 20.41 -7.49 9.16
CA MET A 104 20.07 -8.18 7.91
C MET A 104 21.31 -8.55 7.10
N PHE A 105 22.33 -7.70 7.14
CA PHE A 105 23.57 -7.88 6.37
C PHE A 105 24.76 -8.05 7.32
N ASP A 106 25.60 -9.02 7.02
CA ASP A 106 26.85 -9.25 7.75
C ASP A 106 27.90 -8.16 7.43
N ASP A 107 29.06 -8.25 8.07
CA ASP A 107 30.14 -7.27 7.91
C ASP A 107 30.94 -7.45 6.61
N THR A 108 30.52 -8.36 5.72
CA THR A 108 31.11 -8.50 4.38
C THR A 108 30.60 -7.43 3.41
N TYR A 109 29.50 -6.75 3.77
CA TYR A 109 28.98 -5.58 3.07
C TYR A 109 29.45 -4.30 3.74
N SER A 110 29.83 -3.32 2.93
CA SER A 110 29.99 -1.95 3.42
C SER A 110 28.61 -1.37 3.74
N LYS A 111 28.41 -0.82 4.94
CA LYS A 111 27.11 -0.28 5.40
C LYS A 111 27.23 1.23 5.51
N GLN A 112 26.30 1.98 4.91
CA GLN A 112 26.31 3.44 4.94
C GLN A 112 24.89 3.97 5.15
N VAL A 113 24.73 4.89 6.11
CA VAL A 113 23.51 5.68 6.25
C VAL A 113 23.68 6.95 5.41
N ILE A 114 22.67 7.27 4.60
CA ILE A 114 22.63 8.45 3.74
C ILE A 114 21.30 9.18 3.96
N ASN A 115 21.35 10.51 4.01
CA ASN A 115 20.16 11.33 4.08
C ASN A 115 19.71 11.71 2.66
N GLU A 116 18.41 11.95 2.49
CA GLU A 116 17.86 12.50 1.26
C GLU A 116 18.57 13.81 0.87
N GLY A 117 19.05 13.87 -0.37
CA GLY A 117 19.84 14.99 -0.90
C GLY A 117 21.35 14.88 -0.72
N GLU A 118 21.83 13.89 0.04
CA GLU A 118 23.25 13.58 0.25
C GLU A 118 23.66 12.27 -0.46
N GLU A 119 22.90 11.84 -1.48
CA GLU A 119 23.13 10.57 -2.15
C GLU A 119 24.39 10.59 -3.03
N PRO A 120 25.25 9.56 -2.97
CA PRO A 120 26.42 9.48 -3.84
C PRO A 120 26.00 9.20 -5.29
N GLU A 121 26.38 10.10 -6.21
CA GLU A 121 25.99 10.04 -7.62
C GLU A 121 26.35 8.71 -8.32
N ASN A 122 27.52 8.14 -8.00
CA ASN A 122 28.10 7.04 -8.80
C ASN A 122 27.53 5.65 -8.48
N PHE A 123 27.06 5.40 -7.27
CA PHE A 123 26.70 4.04 -6.82
C PHE A 123 25.23 3.91 -6.42
N PHE A 124 24.67 4.93 -5.77
CA PHE A 124 23.28 4.87 -5.31
C PHE A 124 22.30 4.93 -6.49
N TRP A 125 22.40 5.97 -7.32
CA TRP A 125 21.49 6.16 -8.46
C TRP A 125 21.67 5.10 -9.55
N VAL A 126 22.90 4.61 -9.72
CA VAL A 126 23.19 3.49 -10.64
C VAL A 126 22.61 2.18 -10.07
N GLY A 127 22.79 1.93 -8.77
CA GLY A 127 22.29 0.73 -8.10
C GLY A 127 20.76 0.65 -8.04
N ILE A 128 20.08 1.79 -7.90
CA ILE A 128 18.62 1.86 -7.91
C ILE A 128 18.03 1.94 -9.34
N GLY A 129 18.87 2.20 -10.34
CA GLY A 129 18.56 2.19 -11.78
C GLY A 129 18.69 3.55 -12.46
N SER A 130 18.11 4.61 -11.89
CA SER A 130 18.28 6.01 -12.34
C SER A 130 17.61 6.95 -11.34
N GLN A 131 17.93 8.25 -11.37
CA GLN A 131 17.19 9.25 -10.60
C GLN A 131 15.88 9.60 -11.33
N LYS A 132 14.76 9.53 -10.61
CA LYS A 132 13.41 9.89 -11.09
C LYS A 132 12.70 10.71 -10.02
N GLU A 133 11.62 11.36 -10.41
CA GLU A 133 10.71 12.00 -9.46
C GLU A 133 10.03 10.94 -8.58
N TYR A 134 9.89 11.26 -7.30
CA TYR A 134 9.28 10.41 -6.29
C TYR A 134 8.41 11.26 -5.35
N ASP A 135 7.56 10.61 -4.55
CA ASP A 135 6.62 11.32 -3.67
C ASP A 135 7.33 11.94 -2.47
N GLU A 136 6.89 13.13 -2.05
CA GLU A 136 7.50 13.83 -0.91
C GLU A 136 6.59 13.88 0.33
N ASP A 137 5.38 13.31 0.25
CA ASP A 137 4.38 13.32 1.31
C ASP A 137 3.83 11.92 1.62
N ALA A 138 3.36 11.74 2.85
CA ALA A 138 2.67 10.54 3.32
C ALA A 138 1.34 10.84 4.02
N GLU A 139 0.78 12.04 3.78
CA GLU A 139 -0.44 12.52 4.47
C GLU A 139 -1.62 11.55 4.27
N TYR A 140 -1.70 10.92 3.10
CA TYR A 140 -2.71 9.92 2.78
C TYR A 140 -2.79 8.80 3.82
N MET A 141 -1.70 8.40 4.48
CA MET A 141 -1.72 7.34 5.49
C MET A 141 -2.56 7.67 6.72
N LYS A 142 -2.68 8.96 7.07
CA LYS A 142 -3.48 9.40 8.22
C LYS A 142 -4.98 9.25 7.98
N TYR A 143 -5.39 9.26 6.71
CA TYR A 143 -6.78 9.21 6.29
C TYR A 143 -7.15 7.91 5.57
N ALA A 144 -6.15 7.13 5.13
CA ALA A 144 -6.30 5.91 4.37
C ALA A 144 -7.19 4.89 5.11
N ARG A 145 -8.38 4.63 4.57
CA ARG A 145 -9.34 3.66 5.10
C ARG A 145 -9.92 2.83 3.97
N LEU A 146 -9.90 1.51 4.14
CA LEU A 146 -10.36 0.56 3.14
C LEU A 146 -11.64 -0.13 3.62
N PHE A 147 -12.66 -0.20 2.77
CA PHE A 147 -13.94 -0.83 3.06
C PHE A 147 -14.26 -1.89 2.01
N ARG A 148 -14.68 -3.08 2.47
CA ARG A 148 -15.21 -4.15 1.63
C ARG A 148 -16.73 -4.02 1.54
N CYS A 149 -17.25 -3.90 0.33
CA CYS A 149 -18.67 -3.95 0.01
C CYS A 149 -18.97 -5.32 -0.62
N SER A 150 -19.75 -6.14 0.08
CA SER A 150 -20.00 -7.54 -0.31
C SER A 150 -21.41 -7.99 0.06
N ASN A 151 -21.94 -8.96 -0.69
CA ASN A 151 -23.20 -9.64 -0.40
C ASN A 151 -23.04 -11.07 0.17
N GLU A 152 -21.81 -11.55 0.44
CA GLU A 152 -21.50 -12.92 0.89
C GLU A 152 -22.35 -13.41 2.06
N LYS A 153 -22.80 -12.50 2.94
CA LYS A 153 -23.63 -12.81 4.12
C LYS A 153 -25.12 -13.02 3.78
N GLY A 154 -25.48 -13.09 2.50
CA GLY A 154 -26.86 -13.09 2.00
C GLY A 154 -27.53 -11.71 1.98
N TYR A 155 -26.81 -10.66 2.37
CA TYR A 155 -27.25 -9.27 2.32
C TYR A 155 -26.05 -8.35 2.06
N PHE A 156 -26.33 -7.18 1.46
CA PHE A 156 -25.29 -6.18 1.22
C PHE A 156 -24.78 -5.58 2.53
N SER A 157 -23.48 -5.70 2.74
CA SER A 157 -22.80 -5.18 3.92
C SER A 157 -21.54 -4.42 3.52
N VAL A 158 -21.27 -3.34 4.25
CA VAL A 158 -20.02 -2.58 4.15
C VAL A 158 -19.25 -2.84 5.43
N SER A 159 -18.01 -3.29 5.31
CA SER A 159 -17.13 -3.60 6.44
C SER A 159 -15.79 -2.92 6.27
N GLU A 160 -15.32 -2.26 7.33
CA GLU A 160 -14.00 -1.63 7.33
C GLU A 160 -12.91 -2.67 7.56
N LYS A 161 -11.83 -2.58 6.78
CA LYS A 161 -10.59 -3.33 6.97
C LYS A 161 -9.71 -2.61 7.99
N CYS A 162 -8.87 -3.37 8.69
CA CYS A 162 -7.88 -2.79 9.59
C CYS A 162 -6.98 -1.80 8.84
N SER A 163 -6.43 -0.80 9.54
CA SER A 163 -5.55 0.23 8.98
C SER A 163 -4.30 -0.29 8.28
N ASP A 164 -3.97 -1.55 8.50
CA ASP A 164 -2.82 -2.26 7.97
C ASP A 164 -3.24 -3.22 6.84
N PHE A 165 -4.07 -2.72 5.93
CA PHE A 165 -4.56 -3.46 4.78
C PHE A 165 -3.47 -3.59 3.71
N CYS A 166 -3.58 -4.63 2.89
CA CYS A 166 -2.61 -4.96 1.84
C CYS A 166 -3.30 -5.18 0.48
N GLN A 167 -2.50 -5.38 -0.58
CA GLN A 167 -3.04 -5.60 -1.93
C GLN A 167 -3.95 -6.84 -2.00
N ASP A 168 -3.67 -7.89 -1.20
CA ASP A 168 -4.48 -9.11 -1.13
C ASP A 168 -5.84 -8.91 -0.46
N ASP A 169 -6.08 -7.75 0.17
CA ASP A 169 -7.43 -7.38 0.63
C ASP A 169 -8.36 -6.96 -0.52
N LEU A 170 -7.83 -6.76 -1.73
CA LEU A 170 -8.60 -6.45 -2.94
C LEU A 170 -9.15 -7.74 -3.55
N ALA A 171 -10.36 -8.11 -3.14
CA ALA A 171 -11.01 -9.36 -3.52
C ALA A 171 -11.72 -9.25 -4.89
N ASP A 172 -11.42 -10.16 -5.83
CA ASP A 172 -11.94 -10.11 -7.20
C ASP A 172 -13.45 -10.25 -7.33
N ASP A 173 -14.10 -10.84 -6.34
CA ASP A 173 -15.54 -11.02 -6.23
C ASP A 173 -16.27 -9.85 -5.55
N ASP A 174 -15.54 -8.86 -5.02
CA ASP A 174 -16.12 -7.74 -4.28
C ASP A 174 -15.68 -6.35 -4.75
N ILE A 175 -16.33 -5.34 -4.17
CA ILE A 175 -16.01 -3.94 -4.37
C ILE A 175 -15.28 -3.42 -3.14
N MET A 176 -14.19 -2.71 -3.37
CA MET A 176 -13.39 -2.09 -2.33
C MET A 176 -13.48 -0.57 -2.45
N LEU A 177 -13.82 0.10 -1.36
CA LEU A 177 -13.80 1.56 -1.26
C LEU A 177 -12.57 2.00 -0.49
N LEU A 178 -11.70 2.78 -1.10
CA LEU A 178 -10.52 3.37 -0.46
C LEU A 178 -10.73 4.88 -0.33
N ASP A 179 -10.82 5.37 0.89
CA ASP A 179 -10.67 6.81 1.20
C ASP A 179 -9.22 7.09 1.48
N ASN A 180 -8.62 8.07 0.81
CA ASN A 180 -7.29 8.54 1.16
C ASN A 180 -7.30 9.95 1.78
N GLY A 181 -8.49 10.45 2.13
CA GLY A 181 -8.68 11.80 2.65
C GLY A 181 -8.53 12.91 1.61
N LYS A 182 -8.42 12.60 0.32
CA LYS A 182 -8.53 13.58 -0.79
C LYS A 182 -9.59 13.16 -1.78
N GLU A 183 -9.58 11.87 -2.12
CA GLU A 183 -10.49 11.22 -3.04
C GLU A 183 -10.93 9.87 -2.48
N VAL A 184 -12.02 9.37 -3.03
CA VAL A 184 -12.55 8.04 -2.74
C VAL A 184 -12.43 7.23 -4.01
N TYR A 185 -11.79 6.08 -3.91
CA TYR A 185 -11.65 5.15 -5.02
C TYR A 185 -12.59 3.97 -4.82
N MET A 186 -13.40 3.67 -5.83
CA MET A 186 -14.17 2.44 -5.91
C MET A 186 -13.44 1.46 -6.81
N TRP A 187 -12.70 0.55 -6.20
CA TRP A 187 -12.05 -0.55 -6.90
C TRP A 187 -13.06 -1.67 -7.12
N VAL A 188 -13.25 -2.08 -8.37
CA VAL A 188 -14.24 -3.08 -8.77
C VAL A 188 -13.54 -4.36 -9.17
N GLY A 189 -13.76 -5.43 -8.39
CA GLY A 189 -13.27 -6.77 -8.69
C GLY A 189 -13.84 -7.31 -9.99
N THR A 190 -13.06 -8.14 -10.69
CA THR A 190 -13.41 -8.66 -12.03
C THR A 190 -14.62 -9.60 -12.04
N GLN A 191 -15.00 -10.16 -10.91
CA GLN A 191 -16.09 -11.13 -10.72
C GLN A 191 -17.29 -10.53 -9.98
N THR A 192 -17.31 -9.20 -9.78
CA THR A 192 -18.41 -8.51 -9.08
C THR A 192 -19.71 -8.47 -9.87
N SER A 193 -20.84 -8.51 -9.15
CA SER A 193 -22.15 -8.40 -9.77
C SER A 193 -22.58 -6.95 -10.03
N GLN A 194 -23.43 -6.74 -11.04
CA GLN A 194 -24.05 -5.43 -11.31
C GLN A 194 -24.87 -4.91 -10.13
N VAL A 195 -25.41 -5.81 -9.29
CA VAL A 195 -26.15 -5.46 -8.08
C VAL A 195 -25.21 -4.84 -7.04
N GLU A 196 -24.04 -5.45 -6.81
CA GLU A 196 -23.05 -4.92 -5.88
C GLU A 196 -22.49 -3.58 -6.33
N ILE A 197 -22.25 -3.40 -7.64
CA ILE A 197 -21.81 -2.11 -8.19
C ILE A 197 -22.84 -1.02 -7.89
N LYS A 198 -24.12 -1.28 -8.16
CA LYS A 198 -25.20 -0.32 -7.88
C LYS A 198 -25.32 0.00 -6.39
N LEU A 199 -25.24 -1.01 -5.52
CA LEU A 199 -25.35 -0.82 -4.08
C LEU A 199 -24.15 -0.08 -3.49
N SER A 200 -22.94 -0.35 -4.00
CA SER A 200 -21.71 0.33 -3.56
C SER A 200 -21.68 1.80 -4.00
N LEU A 201 -22.14 2.09 -5.21
CA LEU A 201 -22.34 3.48 -5.66
C LEU A 201 -23.34 4.21 -4.77
N LYS A 202 -24.46 3.56 -4.39
CA LYS A 202 -25.43 4.13 -3.44
C LYS A 202 -24.80 4.37 -2.08
N ALA A 203 -24.01 3.43 -1.56
CA ALA A 203 -23.31 3.61 -0.29
C ALA A 203 -22.38 4.84 -0.34
N CYS A 204 -21.60 5.01 -1.42
CA CYS A 204 -20.72 6.18 -1.61
C CYS A 204 -21.50 7.50 -1.62
N GLN A 205 -22.62 7.55 -2.36
CA GLN A 205 -23.48 8.73 -2.43
C GLN A 205 -24.11 9.06 -1.07
N MET A 206 -24.58 8.06 -0.35
CA MET A 206 -25.30 8.26 0.92
C MET A 206 -24.39 8.69 2.08
N CYS A 207 -23.15 8.20 2.10
CA CYS A 207 -22.15 8.55 3.12
C CYS A 207 -21.63 10.00 2.99
N ASN A 208 -22.09 10.78 2.00
CA ASN A 208 -21.61 12.13 1.67
C ASN A 208 -20.13 12.19 1.23
N TRP A 209 -19.56 11.04 0.90
CA TRP A 209 -18.19 10.92 0.41
C TRP A 209 -18.04 11.57 -0.97
N VAL A 210 -19.14 11.75 -1.69
CA VAL A 210 -19.16 12.11 -3.10
C VAL A 210 -20.40 12.95 -3.37
N LYS A 211 -20.24 14.26 -3.62
CA LYS A 211 -21.36 15.08 -4.12
C LYS A 211 -21.64 14.84 -5.61
N ASN A 212 -20.63 14.41 -6.39
CA ASN A 212 -20.73 14.17 -7.82
C ASN A 212 -19.94 12.91 -8.24
N VAL A 213 -20.61 11.90 -8.78
CA VAL A 213 -19.97 10.73 -9.42
C VAL A 213 -19.54 11.15 -10.83
N MET A 214 -18.24 11.23 -11.10
CA MET A 214 -17.71 11.44 -12.45
C MET A 214 -17.12 10.15 -13.01
N CYS A 215 -17.51 9.80 -14.23
CA CYS A 215 -16.92 8.76 -15.05
C CYS A 215 -16.29 9.46 -16.27
N ASP A 216 -15.03 9.16 -16.59
CA ASP A 216 -14.26 9.82 -17.67
C ASP A 216 -14.78 9.55 -19.09
N SER A 217 -15.96 8.90 -19.25
CA SER A 217 -16.46 8.54 -20.58
C SER A 217 -17.97 8.64 -20.84
N CYS A 218 -18.84 9.13 -19.94
CA CYS A 218 -20.19 9.63 -20.28
C CYS A 218 -21.03 9.94 -19.02
N HIS A 219 -21.68 11.13 -19.02
CA HIS A 219 -22.90 11.56 -18.31
C HIS A 219 -23.17 11.15 -16.84
N LEU A 220 -23.77 12.08 -16.07
CA LEU A 220 -24.32 11.85 -14.72
C LEU A 220 -25.13 10.53 -14.67
N ILE A 221 -24.65 9.55 -13.91
CA ILE A 221 -25.44 8.34 -13.63
C ILE A 221 -26.50 8.73 -12.60
N HIS A 222 -27.72 9.01 -13.07
CA HIS A 222 -28.91 9.04 -12.22
C HIS A 222 -29.19 7.61 -11.73
N VAL A 223 -28.77 7.30 -10.51
CA VAL A 223 -29.08 6.01 -9.87
C VAL A 223 -30.47 6.14 -9.25
N ASP A 224 -31.45 5.45 -9.83
CA ASP A 224 -32.82 5.41 -9.29
C ASP A 224 -32.84 4.87 -7.83
N LEU A 225 -33.56 5.58 -6.97
CA LEU A 225 -33.49 5.54 -5.50
C LEU A 225 -34.22 4.33 -4.88
N SER A 226 -34.74 3.40 -5.67
CA SER A 226 -35.74 2.40 -5.22
C SER A 226 -35.18 1.08 -4.64
N VAL A 227 -33.93 1.02 -4.19
CA VAL A 227 -33.37 -0.23 -3.60
C VAL A 227 -33.27 -0.09 -2.08
N ASN A 228 -33.97 -0.96 -1.36
CA ASN A 228 -33.98 -1.02 0.10
C ASN A 228 -32.58 -1.27 0.65
N VAL A 229 -32.02 -0.27 1.34
CA VAL A 229 -30.73 -0.33 2.02
C VAL A 229 -30.91 -0.97 3.41
N SER A 230 -29.95 -1.79 3.86
CA SER A 230 -30.04 -2.45 5.17
C SER A 230 -30.00 -1.43 6.34
N PRO A 231 -30.66 -1.69 7.48
CA PRO A 231 -30.66 -0.78 8.63
C PRO A 231 -29.25 -0.51 9.19
N ALA A 232 -28.34 -1.48 9.12
CA ALA A 232 -26.95 -1.32 9.54
C ALA A 232 -26.21 -0.29 8.66
N LEU A 233 -26.44 -0.32 7.35
CA LEU A 233 -25.87 0.65 6.43
C LEU A 233 -26.47 2.05 6.67
N GLN A 234 -27.75 2.16 7.03
CA GLN A 234 -28.37 3.44 7.44
C GLN A 234 -27.72 4.06 8.68
N VAL A 235 -27.41 3.26 9.72
CA VAL A 235 -26.74 3.74 10.93
C VAL A 235 -25.33 4.23 10.64
N TYR A 236 -24.57 3.48 9.81
CA TYR A 236 -23.25 3.91 9.37
C TYR A 236 -23.30 5.22 8.57
N ILE A 237 -24.27 5.35 7.67
CA ILE A 237 -24.51 6.58 6.91
C ILE A 237 -24.79 7.78 7.83
N GLN A 238 -25.58 7.59 8.89
CA GLN A 238 -25.85 8.65 9.87
C GLN A 238 -24.61 9.05 10.67
N HIS A 239 -23.78 8.09 11.08
CA HIS A 239 -22.51 8.36 11.77
C HIS A 239 -21.52 9.12 10.88
N MET A 240 -21.42 8.77 9.60
CA MET A 240 -20.52 9.44 8.67
C MET A 240 -21.00 10.85 8.32
N ARG A 241 -22.30 11.07 8.15
CA ARG A 241 -22.89 12.41 7.97
C ARG A 241 -22.67 13.33 9.17
N ALA A 242 -22.62 12.79 10.38
CA ALA A 242 -22.34 13.55 11.59
C ALA A 242 -20.87 13.99 11.70
N LYS A 243 -19.97 13.38 10.93
CA LYS A 243 -18.52 13.67 10.91
C LYS A 243 -18.08 14.55 9.72
N ASP A 244 -19.03 15.14 9.00
CA ASP A 244 -18.77 15.79 7.71
C ASP A 244 -17.62 16.81 7.78
N SER A 245 -16.58 16.57 6.99
CA SER A 245 -15.56 17.57 6.68
C SER A 245 -16.11 18.54 5.64
N GLU A 246 -15.81 19.84 5.77
CA GLU A 246 -16.22 20.94 4.87
C GLU A 246 -16.01 20.72 3.35
N TYR A 247 -15.31 19.65 2.95
CA TYR A 247 -14.91 19.39 1.56
C TYR A 247 -15.43 18.03 1.06
N PRO A 248 -16.38 18.01 0.12
CA PRO A 248 -16.84 16.76 -0.50
C PRO A 248 -15.70 16.13 -1.33
N ARG A 249 -15.40 14.85 -1.11
CA ARG A 249 -14.38 14.11 -1.88
C ARG A 249 -14.92 13.74 -3.26
N LYS A 250 -14.03 13.46 -4.21
CA LYS A 250 -14.38 12.96 -5.55
C LYS A 250 -14.37 11.43 -5.56
N LEU A 251 -15.35 10.81 -6.21
CA LEU A 251 -15.33 9.36 -6.48
C LEU A 251 -14.56 9.09 -7.77
N ARG A 252 -13.65 8.13 -7.71
CA ARG A 252 -12.98 7.59 -8.90
C ARG A 252 -13.22 6.10 -8.99
N LEU A 253 -13.64 5.65 -10.17
CA LEU A 253 -13.71 4.23 -10.47
C LEU A 253 -12.30 3.72 -10.76
N VAL A 254 -11.91 2.64 -10.10
CA VAL A 254 -10.64 1.96 -10.32
C VAL A 254 -10.91 0.54 -10.77
N ARG A 255 -10.24 0.13 -11.85
CA ARG A 255 -10.33 -1.24 -12.38
C ARG A 255 -9.04 -1.98 -12.05
N LYS A 256 -9.18 -3.27 -11.76
CA LYS A 256 -8.04 -4.16 -11.54
C LYS A 256 -7.02 -4.05 -12.68
N GLY A 257 -5.77 -3.82 -12.34
CA GLY A 257 -4.65 -3.70 -13.29
C GLY A 257 -4.50 -2.33 -13.96
N ASN A 258 -5.36 -1.36 -13.63
CA ASN A 258 -5.24 0.03 -14.06
C ASN A 258 -5.40 0.98 -12.86
N GLU A 259 -4.79 0.62 -11.73
CA GLU A 259 -4.79 1.42 -10.52
C GLU A 259 -3.87 2.64 -10.66
N PRO A 260 -4.37 3.88 -10.42
CA PRO A 260 -3.52 5.07 -10.46
C PRO A 260 -2.58 5.10 -9.25
N HIS A 261 -1.45 5.82 -9.38
CA HIS A 261 -0.45 5.93 -8.31
C HIS A 261 -1.04 6.42 -6.97
N CYS A 262 -1.96 7.39 -7.00
CA CYS A 262 -2.65 7.90 -5.82
C CYS A 262 -3.47 6.84 -5.05
N PHE A 263 -3.85 5.74 -5.73
CA PHE A 263 -4.47 4.57 -5.12
C PHE A 263 -3.41 3.58 -4.63
N THR A 264 -2.44 3.22 -5.47
CA THR A 264 -1.46 2.17 -5.18
C THR A 264 -0.53 2.54 -4.01
N ARG A 265 -0.18 3.83 -3.85
CA ARG A 265 0.68 4.30 -2.73
C ARG A 265 0.06 4.09 -1.34
N CYS A 266 -1.27 3.93 -1.26
CA CYS A 266 -1.95 3.61 -0.01
C CYS A 266 -1.59 2.22 0.51
N PHE A 267 -1.21 1.29 -0.36
CA PHE A 267 -0.83 -0.08 -0.02
C PHE A 267 0.69 -0.19 0.14
N HIS A 268 1.14 -0.96 1.13
CA HIS A 268 2.57 -1.23 1.29
C HIS A 268 3.04 -2.24 0.22
N ALA A 269 4.10 -1.89 -0.50
CA ALA A 269 4.77 -2.77 -1.45
C ALA A 269 3.89 -3.27 -2.61
N TRP A 270 3.06 -2.38 -3.17
CA TRP A 270 2.24 -2.66 -4.35
C TRP A 270 3.06 -3.33 -5.46
N GLY A 271 2.47 -4.33 -6.11
CA GLY A 271 3.10 -5.07 -7.19
C GLY A 271 2.09 -5.56 -8.22
N PRO A 272 2.56 -6.29 -9.25
CA PRO A 272 1.65 -6.98 -10.16
C PRO A 272 0.80 -7.99 -9.38
N PHE A 273 -0.49 -8.07 -9.70
CA PHE A 273 -1.35 -9.12 -9.14
C PHE A 273 -0.84 -10.48 -9.59
N PHE A 274 -0.39 -11.32 -8.66
CA PHE A 274 -0.05 -12.70 -8.96
C PHE A 274 -1.36 -13.49 -9.05
N SER A 275 -1.69 -14.02 -10.24
CA SER A 275 -2.73 -15.03 -10.35
C SER A 275 -2.29 -16.28 -9.58
N CYS A 276 -3.18 -16.81 -8.73
CA CYS A 276 -2.97 -18.08 -8.02
C CYS A 276 -2.68 -19.27 -8.97
N GLU A 277 -2.86 -19.13 -10.29
CA GLU A 277 -2.51 -20.13 -11.29
C GLU A 277 -1.00 -20.41 -11.39
N ASN A 278 -0.14 -19.54 -10.84
CA ASN A 278 1.31 -19.76 -10.79
C ASN A 278 1.79 -20.42 -9.48
N LEU A 279 0.87 -20.97 -8.68
CA LEU A 279 1.16 -21.80 -7.49
C LEU A 279 0.97 -23.28 -7.83
N VAL A 280 1.83 -23.81 -8.71
CA VAL A 280 2.08 -25.25 -8.85
C VAL A 280 3.58 -25.49 -8.73
#